data_AF-A0A554MB61-F1
#
_entry.id   AF-A0A554MB61-F1
#
_cell.length_a   1.000
_cell.length_b   1.000
_cell.length_c   1.000
_cell.angle_alpha   90.00
_cell.angle_beta   90.00
_cell.angle_gamma   90.00
#
_symmetry.space_group_name_H-M   'P 1'
#
loop_
_entity.id
_entity.type
_entity.pdbx_description
1 polymer ?
#
loop_
_entity_poly.entity_id
_entity_poly.type
_entity_poly.pdbx_seq_one_letter_code
_entity_poly.pdbx_strand_id
1 'polypeptide(L)'
;MSVAVIAQVSERPEDYKDSLWQDLIGVYDYKVLAENTNFVSVMSYDDPESRGPVVEMSWLKRVLEHSLKFIPAEKLSMGIALYYWKWDDKTGKRVESGGRKGINNVLTKYKYVYHYSTKHDVPYLTYKVKGRPYTLWYENARSIKKKIDLIKKYKLHGFSAWALGLELTNI
;
A
#
# COMPACT_ATOMS: atom_id res chain seq x y z
N MET A 1 -19.12 -1.14 -15.48
CA MET A 1 -18.91 -0.07 -14.50
C MET A 1 -18.15 -0.61 -13.30
N SER A 2 -17.11 0.09 -12.86
CA SER A 2 -16.33 -0.21 -11.65
C SER A 2 -16.23 1.03 -10.77
N VAL A 3 -15.88 0.85 -9.50
CA VAL A 3 -15.70 1.94 -8.52
C VAL A 3 -14.41 1.71 -7.73
N ALA A 4 -13.73 2.79 -7.38
CA ALA A 4 -12.61 2.75 -6.44
C ALA A 4 -13.07 3.27 -5.07
N VAL A 5 -12.65 2.60 -4.00
CA VAL A 5 -13.07 2.89 -2.62
C VAL A 5 -11.88 2.94 -1.69
N ILE A 6 -12.00 3.71 -0.61
CA ILE A 6 -10.98 3.76 0.43
C ILE A 6 -11.05 2.49 1.27
N ALA A 7 -9.89 1.93 1.62
CA ALA A 7 -9.81 0.70 2.39
C ALA A 7 -10.45 0.82 3.78
N GLN A 8 -11.31 -0.15 4.08
CA GLN A 8 -11.90 -0.38 5.39
C GLN A 8 -11.28 -1.61 6.08
N VAL A 9 -11.12 -1.52 7.40
CA VAL A 9 -10.73 -2.65 8.28
C VAL A 9 -11.85 -3.04 9.27
N SER A 10 -12.88 -2.20 9.40
CA SER A 10 -14.10 -2.45 10.18
C SER A 10 -15.23 -1.48 9.77
N GLU A 11 -16.46 -1.75 10.22
CA GLU A 11 -17.62 -0.85 10.08
C GLU A 11 -17.76 0.15 11.25
N ARG A 12 -16.78 0.19 12.16
CA ARG A 12 -16.88 0.96 13.41
C ARG A 12 -16.06 2.24 13.30
N PRO A 13 -16.69 3.43 13.39
CA PRO A 13 -15.97 4.70 13.29
C PRO A 13 -14.79 4.82 14.26
N GLU A 14 -14.92 4.28 15.47
CA GLU A 14 -13.91 4.33 16.54
C GLU A 14 -12.64 3.52 16.27
N ASP A 15 -12.65 2.62 15.28
CA ASP A 15 -11.45 1.86 14.88
C ASP A 15 -10.52 2.69 13.97
N TYR A 16 -10.94 3.88 13.53
CA TYR A 16 -10.18 4.77 12.66
C TYR A 16 -9.67 5.98 13.43
N LYS A 17 -8.44 6.40 13.13
CA LYS A 17 -7.85 7.58 13.76
C LYS A 17 -8.48 8.85 13.23
N ASP A 18 -8.52 9.87 14.08
CA ASP A 18 -9.01 11.21 13.75
C ASP A 18 -10.44 11.15 13.17
N SER A 19 -10.76 12.04 12.23
CA SER A 19 -12.05 12.10 11.53
C SER A 19 -12.10 11.28 10.23
N LEU A 20 -11.15 10.35 10.02
CA LEU A 20 -11.04 9.59 8.76
C LEU A 20 -12.33 8.87 8.37
N TRP A 21 -13.05 8.33 9.36
CA TRP A 21 -14.34 7.69 9.10
C TRP A 21 -15.34 8.68 8.50
N GLN A 22 -15.54 9.82 9.16
CA GLN A 22 -16.51 10.83 8.78
C GLN A 22 -16.15 11.51 7.46
N ASP A 23 -14.86 11.77 7.25
CA ASP A 23 -14.40 12.58 6.12
C ASP A 23 -14.28 11.77 4.84
N LEU A 24 -13.93 10.48 4.94
CA LEU A 24 -13.42 9.72 3.80
C LEU A 24 -13.94 8.28 3.73
N ILE A 25 -14.06 7.55 4.83
CA ILE A 25 -14.25 6.08 4.79
C ILE A 25 -15.72 5.66 4.85
N GLY A 26 -16.50 6.30 5.74
CA GLY A 26 -17.86 5.88 6.08
C GLY A 26 -18.90 6.11 4.98
N VAL A 27 -18.53 6.80 3.90
CA VAL A 27 -19.39 7.03 2.74
C VAL A 27 -19.49 5.82 1.81
N TYR A 28 -18.58 4.83 1.94
CA TYR A 28 -18.51 3.67 1.06
C TYR A 28 -19.23 2.46 1.67
N ASP A 29 -20.48 2.22 1.26
CA ASP A 29 -21.16 0.95 1.55
C ASP A 29 -20.67 -0.14 0.59
N TYR A 30 -19.75 -0.99 1.09
CA TYR A 30 -19.12 -2.03 0.27
C TYR A 30 -20.14 -3.02 -0.33
N LYS A 31 -21.21 -3.34 0.40
CA LYS A 31 -22.20 -4.33 -0.06
C LYS A 31 -23.02 -3.76 -1.20
N VAL A 32 -23.58 -2.56 -1.02
CA VAL A 32 -24.38 -1.89 -2.05
C VAL A 32 -23.56 -1.62 -3.30
N LEU A 33 -22.30 -1.17 -3.14
CA LEU A 33 -21.40 -0.95 -4.26
C LEU A 33 -21.05 -2.25 -4.99
N ALA A 34 -20.81 -3.33 -4.26
CA ALA A 34 -20.54 -4.64 -4.86
C ALA A 34 -21.75 -5.18 -5.62
N GLU A 35 -22.97 -4.98 -5.16
CA GLU A 35 -24.20 -5.40 -5.87
C GLU A 35 -24.39 -4.65 -7.20
N ASN A 36 -23.96 -3.39 -7.28
CA ASN A 36 -24.27 -2.49 -8.40
C ASN A 36 -23.11 -2.22 -9.38
N THR A 37 -21.96 -2.86 -9.20
CA THR A 37 -20.78 -2.69 -10.08
C THR A 37 -20.29 -4.03 -10.62
N ASN A 38 -19.44 -4.03 -11.65
CA ASN A 38 -18.78 -5.24 -12.12
C ASN A 38 -17.67 -5.69 -11.15
N PHE A 39 -16.91 -4.73 -10.63
CA PHE A 39 -15.90 -4.96 -9.61
C PHE A 39 -15.64 -3.67 -8.81
N VAL A 40 -15.14 -3.85 -7.60
CA VAL A 40 -14.74 -2.80 -6.66
C VAL A 40 -13.22 -2.84 -6.52
N SER A 41 -12.57 -1.71 -6.77
CA SER A 41 -11.15 -1.51 -6.53
C SER A 41 -10.93 -0.92 -5.14
N VAL A 42 -10.40 -1.71 -4.23
CA VAL A 42 -10.11 -1.24 -2.87
C VAL A 42 -8.71 -0.64 -2.86
N MET A 43 -8.59 0.63 -2.46
CA MET A 43 -7.32 1.34 -2.29
C MET A 43 -6.54 0.80 -1.07
N SER A 44 -6.12 -0.46 -1.13
CA SER A 44 -5.45 -1.20 -0.05
C SER A 44 -3.96 -0.85 0.05
N TYR A 45 -3.67 0.44 0.17
CA TYR A 45 -2.36 1.04 0.38
C TYR A 45 -2.52 2.30 1.25
N ASP A 46 -1.42 2.99 1.55
CA ASP A 46 -1.36 4.11 2.50
C ASP A 46 -1.82 3.71 3.92
N ASP A 47 -1.26 2.61 4.42
CA ASP A 47 -1.54 2.08 5.76
C ASP A 47 -1.31 3.16 6.84
N PRO A 48 -2.36 3.63 7.54
CA PRO A 48 -2.27 4.73 8.51
C PRO A 48 -1.55 4.32 9.81
N GLU A 49 -1.28 3.03 10.01
CA GLU A 49 -0.55 2.50 11.16
C GLU A 49 0.91 2.21 10.84
N SER A 50 1.29 2.21 9.55
CA SER A 50 2.62 1.80 9.16
C SER A 50 3.70 2.77 9.63
N ARG A 51 4.78 2.19 10.13
CA ARG A 51 6.03 2.88 10.49
C ARG A 51 7.19 2.49 9.57
N GLY A 52 6.88 2.14 8.30
CA GLY A 52 7.88 1.79 7.31
C GLY A 52 7.33 1.78 5.89
N PRO A 53 6.96 0.61 5.35
CA PRO A 53 6.45 0.49 3.98
C PRO A 53 5.15 1.26 3.77
N VAL A 54 4.77 1.45 2.50
CA VAL A 54 3.48 2.06 2.14
C VAL A 54 2.30 1.25 2.65
N VAL A 55 2.48 -0.08 2.76
CA VAL A 55 1.47 -0.99 3.26
C VAL A 55 2.13 -2.14 4.00
N GLU A 56 1.68 -2.43 5.23
CA GLU A 56 2.10 -3.62 5.94
C GLU A 56 1.24 -4.83 5.52
N MET A 57 1.87 -5.99 5.39
CA MET A 57 1.19 -7.23 4.98
C MET A 57 0.09 -7.65 5.97
N SER A 58 0.24 -7.33 7.26
CA SER A 58 -0.76 -7.55 8.30
C SER A 58 -2.00 -6.69 8.10
N TRP A 59 -1.82 -5.39 7.85
CA TRP A 59 -2.91 -4.47 7.57
C TRP A 59 -3.61 -4.81 6.24
N LEU A 60 -2.84 -5.11 5.20
CA LEU A 60 -3.39 -5.53 3.91
C LEU A 60 -4.31 -6.77 4.05
N LYS A 61 -3.90 -7.76 4.84
CA LYS A 61 -4.74 -8.94 5.12
C LYS A 61 -6.02 -8.56 5.86
N ARG A 62 -5.97 -7.68 6.86
CA ARG A 62 -7.16 -7.18 7.56
C ARG A 62 -8.13 -6.48 6.60
N VAL A 63 -7.61 -5.63 5.71
CA VAL A 63 -8.43 -4.97 4.67
C VAL A 63 -9.10 -6.00 3.77
N LEU A 64 -8.37 -7.02 3.30
CA LEU A 64 -8.93 -8.08 2.45
C LEU A 64 -9.98 -8.90 3.20
N GLU A 65 -9.69 -9.33 4.42
CA GLU A 65 -10.61 -10.10 5.26
C GLU A 65 -11.89 -9.33 5.59
N HIS A 66 -11.79 -8.02 5.80
CA HIS A 66 -12.95 -7.15 5.97
C HIS A 66 -13.74 -7.00 4.66
N SER A 67 -13.05 -6.65 3.57
CA SER A 67 -13.66 -6.43 2.25
C SER A 67 -14.45 -7.65 1.78
N LEU A 68 -13.90 -8.86 1.99
CA LEU A 68 -14.51 -10.13 1.57
C LEU A 68 -15.78 -10.51 2.34
N LYS A 69 -16.13 -9.81 3.43
CA LYS A 69 -17.43 -9.98 4.10
C LYS A 69 -18.58 -9.38 3.28
N PHE A 70 -18.28 -8.43 2.40
CA PHE A 70 -19.28 -7.62 1.68
C PHE A 70 -19.12 -7.66 0.17
N ILE A 71 -17.90 -7.86 -0.32
CA ILE A 71 -17.55 -7.89 -1.74
C ILE A 71 -17.19 -9.34 -2.11
N PRO A 72 -17.92 -9.98 -3.05
CA PRO A 72 -17.52 -11.28 -3.57
C PRO A 72 -16.10 -11.25 -4.13
N ALA A 73 -15.32 -12.30 -3.91
CA ALA A 73 -13.89 -12.33 -4.24
C ALA A 73 -13.63 -12.02 -5.73
N GLU A 74 -14.45 -12.59 -6.62
CA GLU A 74 -14.41 -12.40 -8.07
C GLU A 74 -14.75 -10.98 -8.53
N LYS A 75 -15.23 -10.12 -7.61
CA LYS A 75 -15.48 -8.69 -7.82
C LYS A 75 -14.53 -7.78 -7.05
N LEU A 76 -13.63 -8.33 -6.23
CA LEU A 76 -12.68 -7.55 -5.42
C LEU A 76 -11.35 -7.38 -6.17
N SER A 77 -10.98 -6.14 -6.49
CA SER A 77 -9.67 -5.78 -7.03
C SER A 77 -8.80 -5.16 -5.94
N MET A 78 -7.64 -5.75 -5.67
CA MET A 78 -6.72 -5.32 -4.62
C MET A 78 -5.81 -4.18 -5.09
N GLY A 79 -5.71 -3.10 -4.33
CA GLY A 79 -4.80 -1.99 -4.59
C GLY A 79 -3.33 -2.34 -4.34
N ILE A 80 -2.45 -1.95 -5.26
CA ILE A 80 -1.00 -2.07 -5.16
C ILE A 80 -0.37 -0.70 -5.36
N ALA A 81 0.34 -0.20 -4.34
CA ALA A 81 1.15 1.00 -4.46
C ALA A 81 2.46 0.70 -5.23
N LEU A 82 2.77 1.55 -6.20
CA LEU A 82 4.00 1.52 -7.02
C LEU A 82 4.99 2.65 -6.64
N TYR A 83 4.74 3.33 -5.52
CA TYR A 83 5.56 4.42 -5.00
C TYR A 83 6.25 4.00 -3.70
N TYR A 84 7.24 4.79 -3.28
CA TYR A 84 7.93 4.65 -2.02
C TYR A 84 7.40 5.62 -0.96
N TRP A 85 7.69 5.30 0.29
CA TRP A 85 7.71 6.26 1.39
C TRP A 85 9.13 6.41 1.93
N LYS A 86 9.50 7.66 2.25
CA LYS A 86 10.78 8.00 2.85
C LYS A 86 10.56 8.59 4.24
N TRP A 87 11.36 8.09 5.16
CA TRP A 87 11.35 8.44 6.56
C TRP A 87 12.65 9.12 6.93
N ASP A 88 12.54 10.15 7.76
CA ASP A 88 13.67 10.78 8.42
C ASP A 88 13.92 10.05 9.74
N ASP A 89 14.98 9.24 9.79
CA ASP A 89 15.25 8.35 10.93
C ASP A 89 15.58 9.12 12.21
N LYS A 90 15.95 10.41 12.11
CA LYS A 90 16.20 11.25 13.28
C LYS A 90 14.89 11.72 13.94
N THR A 91 13.84 11.93 13.13
CA THR A 91 12.56 12.46 13.63
C THR A 91 11.46 11.39 13.70
N GLY A 92 11.65 10.24 13.06
CA GLY A 92 10.63 9.21 12.92
C GLY A 92 9.43 9.63 12.07
N LYS A 93 9.56 10.69 11.27
CA LYS A 93 8.48 11.22 10.42
C LYS A 93 8.66 10.78 8.97
N ARG A 94 7.54 10.45 8.32
CA ARG A 94 7.47 10.34 6.86
C ARG A 94 7.64 11.74 6.27
N VAL A 95 8.62 11.92 5.40
CA VAL A 95 8.98 13.24 4.83
C VAL A 95 8.73 13.34 3.34
N GLU A 96 8.53 12.22 2.64
CA GLU A 96 8.40 12.21 1.19
C GLU A 96 7.73 10.92 0.71
N SER A 97 7.03 11.01 -0.41
CA SER A 97 6.60 9.89 -1.23
C SER A 97 6.95 10.15 -2.70
N GLY A 98 7.21 9.10 -3.48
CA GLY A 98 7.58 9.27 -4.89
C GLY A 98 7.71 7.96 -5.65
N GLY A 99 7.93 8.03 -6.96
CA GLY A 99 8.11 6.84 -7.80
C GLY A 99 9.58 6.49 -8.07
N ARG A 100 9.78 5.66 -9.09
CA ARG A 100 11.08 5.18 -9.58
C ARG A 100 12.15 6.26 -9.71
N LYS A 101 11.80 7.47 -10.15
CA LYS A 101 12.78 8.58 -10.26
C LYS A 101 13.49 8.87 -8.94
N GLY A 102 12.77 8.89 -7.82
CA GLY A 102 13.35 9.12 -6.50
C GLY A 102 14.19 7.93 -6.02
N ILE A 103 13.72 6.71 -6.27
CA ILE A 103 14.48 5.48 -5.97
C ILE A 103 15.81 5.47 -6.73
N ASN A 104 15.77 5.69 -8.05
CA ASN A 104 16.96 5.75 -8.90
C ASN A 104 17.92 6.86 -8.48
N ASN A 105 17.40 8.02 -8.03
CA ASN A 105 18.23 9.08 -7.49
C ASN A 105 19.00 8.64 -6.23
N VAL A 106 18.38 7.86 -5.34
CA VAL A 106 19.07 7.25 -4.20
C VAL A 106 20.16 6.29 -4.66
N LEU A 107 19.82 5.37 -5.57
CA LEU A 107 20.71 4.32 -6.07
C LEU A 107 21.93 4.87 -6.83
N THR A 108 21.83 6.05 -7.44
CA THR A 108 22.89 6.63 -8.28
C THR A 108 23.73 7.69 -7.59
N LYS A 109 23.15 8.47 -6.65
CA LYS A 109 23.84 9.65 -6.08
C LYS A 109 24.35 9.47 -4.66
N TYR A 110 23.91 8.44 -3.94
CA TYR A 110 24.23 8.27 -2.52
C TYR A 110 24.91 6.94 -2.26
N LYS A 111 25.76 6.90 -1.24
CA LYS A 111 26.17 5.64 -0.62
C LYS A 111 24.99 5.12 0.19
N TYR A 112 24.38 4.04 -0.26
CA TYR A 112 23.22 3.41 0.35
C TYR A 112 23.54 1.99 0.82
N VAL A 113 22.73 1.47 1.74
CA VAL A 113 22.70 0.06 2.11
C VAL A 113 21.33 -0.50 1.77
N TYR A 114 21.30 -1.59 1.01
CA TYR A 114 20.07 -2.30 0.69
C TYR A 114 19.72 -3.28 1.81
N HIS A 115 18.44 -3.32 2.16
CA HIS A 115 17.88 -4.25 3.12
C HIS A 115 16.58 -4.84 2.59
N TYR A 116 16.19 -5.99 3.15
CA TYR A 116 14.87 -6.57 2.93
C TYR A 116 14.25 -6.93 4.27
N SER A 117 13.08 -6.36 4.59
CA SER A 117 12.39 -6.66 5.83
C SER A 117 11.67 -7.99 5.72
N THR A 118 12.06 -8.98 6.53
CA THR A 118 11.32 -10.24 6.66
C THR A 118 9.98 -10.07 7.35
N LYS A 119 9.86 -9.08 8.24
CA LYS A 119 8.59 -8.75 8.93
C LYS A 119 7.53 -8.24 7.95
N HIS A 120 7.93 -7.33 7.06
CA HIS A 120 6.98 -6.65 6.16
C HIS A 120 6.96 -7.25 4.75
N ASP A 121 7.96 -8.07 4.39
CA ASP A 121 8.15 -8.58 3.02
C ASP A 121 8.33 -7.47 1.98
N VAL A 122 9.04 -6.39 2.35
CA VAL A 122 9.27 -5.19 1.52
C VAL A 122 10.75 -4.78 1.61
N PRO A 123 11.40 -4.41 0.49
CA PRO A 123 12.76 -3.87 0.51
C PRO A 123 12.81 -2.42 1.01
N TYR A 124 13.97 -2.03 1.50
CA TYR A 124 14.24 -0.63 1.83
C TYR A 124 15.72 -0.28 1.67
N LEU A 125 15.99 1.00 1.49
CA LEU A 125 17.33 1.57 1.39
C LEU A 125 17.57 2.48 2.57
N THR A 126 18.72 2.36 3.23
CA THR A 126 19.19 3.36 4.21
C THR A 126 20.33 4.17 3.59
N TYR A 127 20.30 5.49 3.77
CA TYR A 127 21.30 6.39 3.20
C TYR A 127 21.36 7.70 4.01
N LYS A 128 22.37 8.53 3.73
CA LYS A 128 22.53 9.83 4.39
C LYS A 128 22.57 10.97 3.38
N VAL A 129 21.90 12.08 3.69
CA VAL A 129 22.01 13.35 2.96
C VAL A 129 22.65 14.37 3.90
N LYS A 130 23.85 14.87 3.56
CA LYS A 130 24.62 15.79 4.42
C LYS A 130 24.74 15.29 5.88
N GLY A 131 24.98 13.99 6.05
CA GLY A 131 25.09 13.33 7.36
C GLY A 131 23.77 12.93 8.03
N ARG A 132 22.61 13.42 7.55
CA ARG A 132 21.29 13.09 8.11
C ARG A 132 20.76 11.76 7.57
N PRO A 133 20.35 10.80 8.42
CA PRO A 133 19.91 9.47 8.01
C PRO A 133 18.46 9.46 7.49
N TYR A 134 18.23 8.67 6.45
CA TYR A 134 16.92 8.42 5.86
C TYR A 134 16.76 6.94 5.52
N THR A 135 15.53 6.46 5.67
CA THR A 135 15.08 5.15 5.19
C THR A 135 14.03 5.33 4.09
N LEU A 136 14.22 4.67 2.95
CA LEU A 136 13.26 4.66 1.83
C LEU A 136 12.74 3.24 1.63
N TRP A 137 11.42 3.05 1.81
CA TRP A 137 10.72 1.77 1.60
C TRP A 137 10.01 1.78 0.27
N TYR A 138 10.22 0.76 -0.55
CA TYR A 138 9.69 0.69 -1.91
C TYR A 138 9.30 -0.74 -2.27
N GLU A 139 8.64 -0.93 -3.41
CA GLU A 139 8.30 -2.26 -3.91
C GLU A 139 9.35 -2.77 -4.91
N ASN A 140 9.60 -4.08 -4.91
CA ASN A 140 10.35 -4.77 -5.97
C ASN A 140 9.58 -6.02 -6.45
N ALA A 141 10.12 -6.73 -7.45
CA ALA A 141 9.48 -7.93 -7.99
C ALA A 141 9.15 -8.98 -6.91
N ARG A 142 10.00 -9.12 -5.89
CA ARG A 142 9.79 -10.08 -4.79
C ARG A 142 8.59 -9.68 -3.92
N SER A 143 8.51 -8.42 -3.50
CA SER A 143 7.41 -7.94 -2.64
C SER A 143 6.08 -7.86 -3.41
N ILE A 144 6.12 -7.48 -4.69
CA ILE A 144 4.95 -7.52 -5.58
C ILE A 144 4.47 -8.96 -5.79
N LYS A 145 5.38 -9.92 -6.01
CA LYS A 145 5.00 -11.33 -6.13
C LYS A 145 4.23 -11.80 -4.88
N LYS A 146 4.61 -11.39 -3.67
CA LYS A 146 3.87 -11.75 -2.45
C LYS A 146 2.43 -11.23 -2.46
N LYS A 147 2.20 -10.02 -2.99
CA LYS A 147 0.87 -9.45 -3.17
C LYS A 147 0.07 -10.20 -4.25
N ILE A 148 0.71 -10.54 -5.37
CA ILE A 148 0.10 -11.40 -6.40
C ILE A 148 -0.29 -12.78 -5.85
N ASP A 149 0.54 -13.36 -4.97
CA ASP A 149 0.23 -14.63 -4.31
C ASP A 149 -1.02 -14.50 -3.41
N LEU A 150 -1.27 -13.33 -2.78
CA LEU A 150 -2.53 -13.08 -2.04
C LEU A 150 -3.75 -13.02 -2.98
N ILE A 151 -3.64 -12.31 -4.10
CA ILE A 151 -4.73 -12.23 -5.11
C ILE A 151 -5.15 -13.64 -5.53
N LYS A 152 -4.18 -14.51 -5.80
CA LYS A 152 -4.43 -15.92 -6.11
C LYS A 152 -5.04 -16.68 -4.94
N LYS A 153 -4.48 -16.53 -3.74
CA LYS A 153 -4.94 -17.22 -2.52
C LYS A 153 -6.41 -16.93 -2.22
N TYR A 154 -6.81 -15.67 -2.31
CA TYR A 154 -8.18 -15.23 -2.03
C TYR A 154 -9.09 -15.29 -3.26
N LYS A 155 -8.58 -15.75 -4.42
CA LYS A 155 -9.32 -15.83 -5.70
C LYS A 155 -9.95 -14.50 -6.09
N LEU A 156 -9.19 -13.42 -5.91
CA LEU A 156 -9.65 -12.07 -6.18
C LEU A 156 -9.83 -11.83 -7.68
N HIS A 157 -10.68 -10.87 -8.05
CA HIS A 157 -10.86 -10.39 -9.43
C HIS A 157 -9.52 -10.06 -10.10
N GLY A 158 -8.63 -9.41 -9.35
CA GLY A 158 -7.33 -8.95 -9.83
C GLY A 158 -6.76 -7.88 -8.92
N PHE A 159 -6.06 -6.92 -9.53
CA PHE A 159 -5.46 -5.79 -8.83
C PHE A 159 -5.63 -4.48 -9.58
N SER A 160 -5.48 -3.38 -8.84
CA SER A 160 -5.39 -2.02 -9.36
C SER A 160 -4.07 -1.43 -8.87
N ALA A 161 -3.34 -0.72 -9.72
CA ALA A 161 -2.00 -0.22 -9.38
C ALA A 161 -1.95 1.31 -9.36
N TRP A 162 -1.39 1.89 -8.30
CA TRP A 162 -1.21 3.33 -8.15
C TRP A 162 0.26 3.71 -8.09
N ALA A 163 0.82 4.39 -9.09
CA ALA A 163 0.26 4.59 -10.42
C ALA A 163 1.32 4.27 -11.47
N LEU A 164 0.85 4.01 -12.69
CA LEU A 164 1.71 3.69 -13.83
C LEU A 164 2.79 4.76 -14.03
N GLY A 165 4.01 4.32 -14.31
CA GLY A 165 5.20 5.14 -14.43
C GLY A 165 5.97 5.35 -13.13
N LEU A 166 5.42 4.94 -11.97
CA LEU A 166 6.10 5.00 -10.68
C LEU A 166 6.88 3.71 -10.38
N GLU A 167 6.52 2.59 -11.01
CA GLU A 167 7.18 1.30 -10.84
C GLU A 167 8.65 1.30 -11.26
N LEU A 168 9.45 0.44 -10.61
CA LEU A 168 10.76 0.07 -11.11
C LEU A 168 10.61 -0.71 -12.42
N THR A 169 11.58 -0.56 -13.33
CA THR A 169 11.53 -1.18 -14.67
C THR A 169 11.60 -2.71 -14.64
N ASN A 170 11.92 -3.30 -13.49
CA ASN A 170 12.13 -4.73 -13.27
C ASN A 170 11.15 -5.33 -12.25
N ILE A 171 9.95 -4.74 -12.14
CA ILE A 171 8.83 -5.25 -11.33
C ILE A 171 7.85 -6.02 -12.20
#